data_AF-A0A7V2K6Q2-F1
#
_entry.id   AF-A0A7V2K6Q2-F1
#
_cell.length_a   1.000
_cell.length_b   1.000
_cell.length_c   1.000
_cell.angle_alpha   90.00
_cell.angle_beta   90.00
_cell.angle_gamma   90.00
#
_symmetry.space_group_name_H-M   'P 1'
#
loop_
_entity.id
_entity.type
_entity.pdbx_description
1 polymer ?
#
loop_
_entity_poly.entity_id
_entity_poly.type
_entity_poly.pdbx_seq_one_letter_code
_entity_poly.pdbx_strand_id
1 'polypeptide(L)' 'IVKIALNVMKEHSLKKINKINIKVGEMSCINEDSLQFAFEILAKENGLEDVDLHIIRENKLFDIYVESIEGEK' A
#
# COMPACT_ATOMS: atom_id res chain seq x y z
N ILE A 1 -5.30 0.96 2.40
CA ILE A 1 -3.96 0.33 2.27
C ILE A 1 -3.47 -0.18 3.63
N VAL A 2 -3.20 0.68 4.62
CA VAL A 2 -2.71 0.29 5.97
C VAL A 2 -3.52 -0.83 6.63
N LYS A 3 -4.85 -0.74 6.63
CA LYS A 3 -5.71 -1.81 7.19
C LYS A 3 -5.49 -3.19 6.52
N ILE A 4 -5.28 -3.20 5.21
CA ILE A 4 -5.01 -4.43 4.45
C ILE A 4 -3.64 -4.99 4.85
N ALA A 5 -2.62 -4.13 4.92
CA ALA A 5 -1.28 -4.49 5.38
C ALA A 5 -1.30 -5.14 6.77
N LEU A 6 -1.97 -4.52 7.75
CA LEU A 6 -2.10 -5.06 9.11
C LEU A 6 -2.83 -6.42 9.15
N ASN A 7 -3.83 -6.62 8.28
CA ASN A 7 -4.52 -7.90 8.19
C ASN A 7 -3.58 -8.98 7.64
N VAL A 8 -2.83 -8.69 6.57
CA VAL A 8 -1.86 -9.63 6.00
C VAL A 8 -0.77 -9.99 6.99
N MET A 9 -0.27 -9.03 7.79
CA MET A 9 0.69 -9.35 8.85
C MET A 9 0.14 -10.36 9.85
N LYS A 10 -1.11 -10.20 10.28
CA LYS A 10 -1.77 -11.13 11.21
C LYS A 10 -2.00 -12.50 10.58
N GLU A 11 -2.54 -12.53 9.37
CA GLU A 11 -2.88 -13.78 8.66
C GLU A 11 -1.64 -14.61 8.33
N HIS A 12 -0.53 -13.96 7.99
CA HIS A 12 0.72 -14.63 7.58
C HIS A 12 1.80 -14.67 8.68
N SER A 13 1.49 -14.16 9.87
CA SER A 13 2.43 -14.02 10.99
C SER A 13 3.74 -13.30 10.59
N LEU A 14 3.62 -12.23 9.81
CA LEU A 14 4.76 -11.40 9.41
C LEU A 14 5.12 -10.47 10.57
N LYS A 15 6.41 -10.31 10.83
CA LYS A 15 6.93 -9.34 11.79
C LYS A 15 7.08 -7.95 11.18
N LYS A 16 7.36 -7.90 9.88
CA LYS A 16 7.62 -6.66 9.15
C LYS A 16 7.08 -6.74 7.73
N ILE A 17 6.55 -5.63 7.23
CA ILE A 17 6.31 -5.41 5.80
C ILE A 17 7.44 -4.54 5.29
N ASN A 18 7.99 -4.89 4.12
CA ASN A 18 9.06 -4.14 3.47
C ASN A 18 8.52 -3.34 2.29
N LYS A 19 7.52 -3.88 1.57
CA LYS A 19 6.99 -3.27 0.35
C LYS A 19 5.50 -3.55 0.16
N ILE A 20 4.78 -2.56 -0.38
CA ILE A 20 3.40 -2.70 -0.85
C ILE A 20 3.34 -2.19 -2.28
N ASN A 21 2.95 -3.05 -3.21
CA ASN A 21 2.68 -2.64 -4.59
C ASN A 21 1.18 -2.40 -4.74
N ILE A 22 0.81 -1.22 -5.20
CA ILE A 22 -0.57 -0.87 -5.52
C ILE A 22 -0.68 -0.46 -6.99
N LYS A 23 -1.84 -0.73 -7.56
CA LYS A 23 -2.19 -0.29 -8.90
C LYS A 23 -3.30 0.74 -8.82
N VAL A 24 -3.15 1.81 -9.59
CA VAL A 24 -4.08 2.93 -9.71
C VAL A 24 -4.45 3.09 -11.17
N GLY A 25 -5.76 3.11 -11.47
CA GLY A 25 -6.19 3.31 -12.84
C GLY A 25 -5.89 4.74 -13.30
N GLU A 26 -5.45 4.90 -14.54
CA GLU A 26 -5.17 6.24 -15.11
C GLU A 26 -6.41 7.14 -15.09
N MET A 27 -7.61 6.57 -15.26
CA MET A 27 -8.88 7.31 -15.29
C MET A 27 -9.52 7.51 -13.90
N SER A 28 -8.86 7.07 -12.82
CA SER A 28 -9.41 7.13 -11.46
C SER A 28 -9.39 8.53 -10.83
N CYS A 29 -8.70 9.49 -11.45
CA CYS A 29 -8.44 10.82 -10.90
C CYS A 29 -7.73 10.85 -9.53
N ILE A 30 -7.20 9.71 -9.05
CA ILE A 30 -6.45 9.64 -7.80
C ILE A 30 -5.14 10.40 -7.97
N ASN A 31 -4.83 11.29 -7.02
CA ASN A 31 -3.55 12.00 -6.97
C ASN A 31 -2.54 11.16 -6.16
N GLU A 32 -1.41 10.83 -6.79
CA GLU A 32 -0.39 9.95 -6.19
C GLU A 32 0.28 10.57 -4.98
N ASP A 33 0.67 11.84 -5.06
CA ASP A 33 1.34 12.54 -3.94
C ASP A 33 0.45 12.58 -2.69
N SER A 34 -0.84 12.81 -2.89
CA SER A 34 -1.84 12.84 -1.82
C SER A 34 -2.03 11.45 -1.21
N LEU A 35 -2.04 10.40 -2.04
CA LEU A 35 -2.15 9.02 -1.59
C LEU A 35 -0.90 8.57 -0.82
N GLN A 36 0.28 8.91 -1.33
CA GLN A 36 1.57 8.65 -0.70
C GLN A 36 1.64 9.34 0.66
N PHE A 37 1.33 10.64 0.72
CA PHE A 37 1.31 11.41 1.96
C PHE A 37 0.33 10.84 2.99
N ALA A 38 -0.89 10.50 2.57
CA ALA A 38 -1.88 9.89 3.45
C ALA A 38 -1.41 8.51 3.97
N PHE A 39 -0.75 7.73 3.11
CA PHE A 39 -0.16 6.46 3.52
C PHE A 39 0.95 6.66 4.55
N GLU A 40 1.90 7.57 4.33
CA GLU A 40 3.03 7.82 5.23
C GLU A 40 2.59 8.21 6.65
N ILE A 41 1.58 9.09 6.76
CA ILE A 41 1.01 9.47 8.07
C ILE A 41 0.45 8.24 8.78
N LEU A 42 -0.41 7.49 8.09
CA LEU A 42 -1.08 6.33 8.68
C LEU A 42 -0.10 5.18 8.95
N ALA A 43 0.95 5.03 8.13
CA ALA A 43 1.98 4.01 8.28
C ALA A 43 2.75 4.23 9.58
N LYS A 44 3.15 5.48 9.86
CA LYS A 44 3.83 5.87 11.09
C LYS A 44 2.99 5.61 12.34
N GLU A 45 1.68 5.83 12.28
CA GLU A 45 0.77 5.55 13.40
C GLU A 45 0.59 4.04 13.68
N ASN A 46 0.96 3.18 12.73
CA ASN A 46 0.67 1.74 12.76
C ASN A 46 1.93 0.85 12.70
N GLY A 47 3.14 1.40 12.87
CA GLY A 47 4.38 0.61 12.87
C GLY A 47 4.82 0.13 11.48
N LEU A 48 4.45 0.87 10.43
CA LEU A 48 4.74 0.57 9.02
C LEU A 48 5.65 1.64 8.38
N GLU A 49 6.39 2.41 9.19
CA GLU A 49 7.22 3.55 8.74
C GLU A 49 8.31 3.19 7.72
N ASP A 50 8.78 1.93 7.72
CA ASP A 50 9.84 1.46 6.81
C ASP A 50 9.30 0.81 5.52
N VAL A 51 7.98 0.92 5.26
CA VAL A 51 7.36 0.30 4.10
C VAL A 51 7.55 1.16 2.85
N ASP A 52 8.11 0.55 1.80
CA ASP A 52 8.14 1.13 0.46
C ASP A 52 6.75 0.98 -0.21
N LEU A 53 6.02 2.09 -0.39
CA LEU A 53 4.77 2.10 -1.15
C LEU A 53 5.08 2.39 -2.63
N HIS A 54 4.90 1.38 -3.47
CA HIS A 54 5.10 1.51 -4.90
C HIS A 54 3.75 1.66 -5.62
N ILE A 55 3.51 2.85 -6.17
CA ILE A 55 2.28 3.18 -6.90
C ILE A 55 2.50 3.01 -8.40
N ILE A 56 1.72 2.13 -9.03
CA ILE A 56 1.82 1.82 -10.46
C ILE A 56 0.55 2.29 -11.17
N ARG A 57 0.70 3.17 -12.16
CA ARG A 57 -0.40 3.55 -13.05
C ARG A 57 -0.66 2.47 -14.10
N GLU A 58 -1.93 2.13 -14.29
CA GLU A 58 -2.35 1.27 -15.41
C GLU A 58 -3.44 1.93 -16.24
N ASN A 59 -3.30 1.82 -17.56
CA ASN A 59 -4.32 2.22 -18.54
C ASN A 59 -5.46 1.19 -18.60
N LYS A 60 -6.25 1.13 -17.53
CA LYS A 60 -7.43 0.27 -17.36
C LYS A 60 -8.48 0.99 -16.53
N LEU A 61 -9.73 0.55 -16.66
CA LEU A 61 -10.87 1.11 -15.95
C LEU A 61 -11.05 0.49 -14.56
N PHE A 62 -10.35 1.02 -13.57
CA PHE A 62 -10.53 0.73 -12.16
C PHE A 62 -10.00 1.89 -11.31
N ASP A 63 -10.34 1.93 -10.02
CA ASP A 63 -9.85 2.97 -9.11
C ASP A 63 -8.47 2.63 -8.57
N ILE A 64 -8.43 1.71 -7.61
CA ILE A 64 -7.21 1.30 -6.91
C ILE A 64 -7.34 -0.12 -6.37
N TYR A 65 -6.25 -0.89 -6.40
CA TYR A 65 -6.16 -2.15 -5.67
C TYR A 65 -4.73 -2.43 -5.19
N VAL A 66 -4.61 -3.27 -4.17
CA VAL A 66 -3.33 -3.78 -3.70
C VAL A 66 -2.95 -4.98 -4.56
N GLU A 67 -1.82 -4.90 -5.25
CA GLU A 67 -1.33 -5.98 -6.11
C GLU A 67 -0.56 -7.02 -5.30
N SER A 68 0.36 -6.58 -4.43
CA SER A 68 1.14 -7.47 -3.57
C SER A 68 1.64 -6.78 -2.31
N ILE A 69 1.90 -7.59 -1.29
CA ILE A 69 2.52 -7.18 -0.03
C ILE A 69 3.69 -8.12 0.22
N GLU A 70 4.88 -7.55 0.41
CA GLU A 70 6.12 -8.28 0.65
C GLU A 70 6.60 -7.99 2.08
N GLY A 71 6.94 -9.04 2.82
CA GLY A 71 7.33 -8.93 4.22
C GLY A 71 8.10 -10.14 4.74
N GLU A 72 8.64 -9.99 5.94
CA GLU A 72 9.51 -10.96 6.62
C GLU A 72 8.81 -11.53 7.87
N LYS A 73 9.16 -12.78 8.21
CA LYS A 73 8.66 -13.51 9.40
C LYS A 73 9.54 -13.35 10.63
#